data_AF-A0A7K6H9P1-F1
#
_entry.id   AF-A0A7K6H9P1-F1
#
_cell.length_a   1.000
_cell.length_b   1.000
_cell.length_c   1.000
_cell.angle_alpha   90.00
_cell.angle_beta   90.00
_cell.angle_gamma   90.00
#
_symmetry.space_group_name_H-M   'P 1'
#
loop_
_entity.id
_entity.type
_entity.pdbx_description
1 polymer ?
#
loop_
_entity_poly.entity_id
_entity_poly.type
_entity_poly.pdbx_seq_one_letter_code
_entity_poly.pdbx_strand_id
1 'polypeptide(L)'
;SSYCPEHSPQQDAQVTPEPGTECPICMEPVEDRKTFRTMVCPACKKAWFHRDCIQAQALRAGALFFQCPLCRNDEAFPVEMFVMGIRVPFR
;
A
#
# COMPACT_ATOMS: atom_id res chain seq x y z
N SER A 1 -9.97 -5.99 -11.07
CA SER A 1 -10.18 -7.11 -10.16
C SER A 1 -10.81 -6.60 -8.87
N SER A 2 -11.83 -7.27 -8.36
CA SER A 2 -12.43 -6.97 -7.04
C SER A 2 -12.17 -8.16 -6.14
N TYR A 3 -11.32 -7.99 -5.13
CA TYR A 3 -11.03 -9.03 -4.15
C TYR A 3 -11.89 -8.81 -2.90
N CYS A 4 -12.47 -9.87 -2.34
CA CYS A 4 -13.03 -9.80 -1.00
C CYS A 4 -11.92 -10.01 0.05
N PRO A 5 -12.12 -9.60 1.31
CA PRO A 5 -11.12 -9.77 2.36
C PRO A 5 -10.62 -11.22 2.50
N GLU A 6 -11.51 -12.20 2.33
CA GLU A 6 -11.23 -13.65 2.45
C GLU A 6 -10.37 -14.21 1.30
N HIS A 7 -10.51 -13.65 0.09
CA HIS A 7 -9.84 -14.12 -1.11
C HIS A 7 -8.91 -13.06 -1.70
N SER A 8 -8.39 -12.19 -0.84
CA SER A 8 -7.47 -11.15 -1.25
C SER A 8 -6.05 -11.69 -1.39
N PRO A 9 -5.29 -11.22 -2.40
CA PRO A 9 -3.87 -11.53 -2.49
C PRO A 9 -3.16 -10.99 -1.26
N GLN A 10 -2.17 -11.74 -0.80
CA GLN A 10 -1.32 -11.36 0.33
C GLN A 10 0.06 -10.96 -0.19
N GLN A 11 0.67 -9.93 0.41
CA GLN A 11 2.02 -9.54 0.07
C GLN A 11 3.03 -10.55 0.62
N ASP A 12 3.92 -11.06 -0.24
CA ASP A 12 4.98 -12.03 0.12
C ASP A 12 6.18 -11.36 0.80
N ALA A 13 5.93 -10.39 1.67
CA ALA A 13 6.97 -9.74 2.44
C ALA A 13 7.01 -10.34 3.85
N GLN A 14 8.17 -10.80 4.31
CA GLN A 14 8.37 -11.33 5.67
C GLN A 14 8.76 -10.23 6.65
N VAL A 15 7.97 -9.16 6.70
CA VAL A 15 8.16 -8.04 7.65
C VAL A 15 6.84 -7.73 8.34
N THR A 16 6.90 -7.33 9.59
CA THR A 16 5.77 -6.79 10.37
C THR A 16 6.08 -5.34 10.75
N PRO A 17 5.06 -4.47 10.89
CA PRO A 17 5.29 -3.13 11.38
C PRO A 17 5.73 -3.19 12.85
N GLU A 18 6.58 -2.25 13.27
CA GLU A 18 6.85 -2.07 14.69
C GLU A 18 5.61 -1.46 15.37
N PRO A 19 5.39 -1.71 16.67
CA PRO A 19 4.28 -1.10 17.41
C PRO A 19 4.29 0.43 17.27
N GLY A 20 3.15 1.01 16.91
CA GLY A 20 3.04 2.46 16.68
C GLY A 20 3.55 2.93 15.32
N THR A 21 3.83 2.02 14.38
CA THR A 21 4.10 2.43 12.99
C THR A 21 2.90 3.20 12.43
N GLU A 22 3.14 4.42 11.96
CA GLU A 22 2.10 5.29 11.40
C GLU A 22 2.02 5.17 9.88
N CYS A 23 0.82 5.32 9.34
CA CYS A 23 0.63 5.46 7.90
C CYS A 23 1.11 6.85 7.44
N PRO A 24 2.08 6.96 6.53
CA PRO A 24 2.60 8.26 6.07
C PRO A 24 1.58 9.15 5.32
N ILE A 25 0.38 8.64 5.05
CA ILE A 25 -0.67 9.35 4.29
C ILE A 25 -1.63 10.07 5.23
N CYS A 26 -2.09 9.40 6.31
CA CYS A 26 -3.04 9.97 7.27
C CYS A 26 -2.40 10.30 8.63
N MET A 27 -1.16 9.88 8.87
CA MET A 27 -0.44 10.01 10.15
C MET A 27 -1.12 9.29 11.32
N GLU A 28 -1.94 8.27 11.05
CA GLU A 28 -2.56 7.43 12.07
C GLU A 28 -1.88 6.04 12.11
N PRO A 29 -1.87 5.36 13.28
CA PRO A 29 -1.24 4.04 13.41
C PRO A 29 -1.91 3.00 12.50
N VAL A 30 -1.08 2.13 11.91
CA VAL A 30 -1.56 0.93 11.20
C VAL A 30 -1.73 -0.25 12.15
N GLU A 31 -2.50 -1.26 11.73
CA GLU A 31 -2.50 -2.56 12.42
C GLU A 31 -1.06 -3.12 12.45
N ASP A 32 -0.69 -3.74 13.56
CA ASP A 32 0.62 -4.33 13.88
C ASP A 32 0.97 -5.59 13.07
N ARG A 33 0.18 -5.87 12.03
CA ARG A 33 0.31 -7.06 11.18
C ARG A 33 -0.17 -6.76 9.77
N LYS A 34 0.29 -7.59 8.83
CA LYS A 34 -0.24 -7.61 7.46
C LYS A 34 -1.63 -8.19 7.48
N THR A 35 -2.59 -7.39 7.03
CA THR A 35 -3.97 -7.81 6.82
C THR A 35 -4.44 -7.28 5.48
N PHE A 36 -5.65 -7.66 5.06
CA PHE A 36 -6.28 -7.01 3.92
C PHE A 36 -6.34 -5.47 4.05
N ARG A 37 -6.31 -4.92 5.28
CA ARG A 37 -6.40 -3.49 5.55
C ARG A 37 -5.05 -2.77 5.64
N THR A 38 -3.96 -3.51 5.79
CA THR A 38 -2.62 -2.94 6.03
C THR A 38 -1.63 -3.50 5.02
N MET A 39 -0.97 -2.60 4.28
CA MET A 39 0.01 -2.96 3.25
C MET A 39 1.36 -2.31 3.51
N VAL A 40 2.43 -2.92 2.99
CA VAL A 40 3.81 -2.43 3.07
C VAL A 40 4.33 -2.07 1.68
N CYS A 41 5.19 -1.06 1.58
CA CYS A 41 5.95 -0.80 0.37
C CYS A 41 6.90 -1.97 0.08
N PRO A 42 6.84 -2.61 -1.11
CA PRO A 42 7.72 -3.75 -1.43
C PRO A 42 9.20 -3.33 -1.54
N ALA A 43 9.46 -2.09 -1.94
CA ALA A 43 10.81 -1.58 -2.17
C ALA A 43 11.55 -1.27 -0.87
N CYS A 44 11.01 -0.37 -0.03
CA CYS A 44 11.70 0.05 1.17
C CYS A 44 11.41 -0.81 2.40
N LYS A 45 10.31 -1.58 2.41
CA LYS A 45 9.86 -2.42 3.53
C LYS A 45 9.67 -1.69 4.88
N LYS A 46 9.73 -0.35 4.85
CA LYS A 46 9.61 0.55 6.02
C LYS A 46 8.30 1.32 6.04
N ALA A 47 7.75 1.61 4.86
CA ALA A 47 6.51 2.36 4.76
C ALA A 47 5.32 1.40 4.81
N TRP A 48 4.44 1.64 5.78
CA TRP A 48 3.22 0.88 6.01
C TRP A 48 2.01 1.77 5.82
N PHE A 49 0.90 1.21 5.32
CA PHE A 49 -0.23 2.01 4.91
C PHE A 49 -1.55 1.31 5.16
N HIS A 50 -2.57 2.08 5.53
CA HIS A 50 -3.95 1.61 5.37
C HIS A 50 -4.27 1.47 3.88
N ARG A 51 -4.96 0.39 3.54
CA ARG A 51 -5.38 0.09 2.16
C ARG A 51 -6.21 1.20 1.56
N ASP A 52 -7.12 1.77 2.34
CA ASP A 52 -8.00 2.85 1.90
C ASP A 52 -7.21 4.15 1.62
N CYS A 53 -6.17 4.43 2.42
CA CYS A 53 -5.28 5.56 2.21
C CYS A 53 -4.50 5.42 0.89
N ILE A 54 -3.96 4.23 0.60
CA ILE A 54 -3.30 3.98 -0.69
C ILE A 54 -4.30 4.09 -1.84
N GLN A 55 -5.50 3.53 -1.70
CA GLN A 55 -6.53 3.57 -2.74
C GLN A 55 -6.91 5.01 -3.07
N ALA A 56 -7.09 5.86 -2.06
CA ALA A 56 -7.38 7.26 -2.23
C ALA A 56 -6.19 8.03 -2.86
N GLN A 57 -4.95 7.71 -2.47
CA GLN A 57 -3.75 8.29 -3.07
C GLN A 57 -3.66 7.93 -4.56
N ALA A 58 -3.83 6.66 -4.92
CA ALA A 58 -3.79 6.18 -6.30
C ALA A 58 -4.83 6.87 -7.19
N LEU A 59 -6.06 7.04 -6.70
CA LEU A 59 -7.13 7.72 -7.45
C LEU A 59 -6.84 9.21 -7.69
N ARG A 60 -6.13 9.86 -6.75
CA ARG A 60 -5.72 11.27 -6.87
C ARG A 60 -4.49 11.46 -7.76
N ALA A 61 -3.45 10.66 -7.55
CA ALA A 61 -2.18 10.78 -8.26
C ALA A 61 -2.25 10.28 -9.71
N GLY A 62 -3.05 9.24 -9.97
CA GLY A 62 -3.05 8.55 -11.25
C GLY A 62 -1.75 7.76 -11.49
N ALA A 63 -1.73 6.98 -12.57
CA ALA A 63 -0.65 6.04 -12.87
C ALA A 63 0.74 6.71 -13.02
N LEU A 64 0.79 7.94 -13.53
CA LEU A 64 2.05 8.65 -13.80
C LEU A 64 2.77 9.14 -12.54
N PHE A 65 2.07 9.34 -11.43
CA PHE A 65 2.63 9.93 -10.21
C PHE A 65 2.40 9.05 -8.98
N PHE A 66 1.94 7.81 -9.18
CA PHE A 66 1.67 6.89 -8.08
C PHE A 66 2.95 6.17 -7.62
N GLN A 67 3.60 6.78 -6.64
CA GLN A 67 4.86 6.31 -6.04
C GLN A 67 4.75 6.21 -4.51
N CYS A 68 5.67 5.46 -3.90
CA CYS A 68 5.75 5.37 -2.44
C CYS A 68 6.04 6.77 -1.83
N PRO A 69 5.23 7.28 -0.90
CA PRO A 69 5.48 8.58 -0.27
C PRO A 69 6.83 8.68 0.48
N LEU A 70 7.34 7.56 0.99
CA LEU A 70 8.56 7.54 1.80
C LEU A 70 9.84 7.41 0.95
N CYS A 71 9.89 6.42 0.05
CA CYS A 71 11.11 6.11 -0.72
C CYS A 71 11.05 6.54 -2.18
N ARG A 72 9.91 7.08 -2.64
CA ARG A 72 9.67 7.51 -4.02
C ARG A 72 9.87 6.44 -5.10
N ASN A 73 9.90 5.16 -4.73
CA ASN A 73 9.91 4.10 -5.72
C ASN A 73 8.62 4.15 -6.55
N ASP A 74 8.80 4.20 -7.86
CA ASP A 74 7.80 4.34 -8.92
C ASP A 74 7.76 3.12 -9.87
N GLU A 75 8.56 2.09 -9.59
CA GLU A 75 8.59 0.83 -10.34
C GLU A 75 7.88 -0.29 -9.57
N ALA A 76 8.50 -0.82 -8.51
CA ALA A 76 7.99 -1.97 -7.77
C ALA A 76 6.73 -1.63 -6.96
N PHE A 77 6.67 -0.41 -6.39
CA PHE A 77 5.54 0.03 -5.58
C PHE A 77 4.20 0.02 -6.35
N PRO A 78 4.03 0.76 -7.47
CA PRO A 78 2.75 0.77 -8.17
C PRO A 78 2.33 -0.61 -8.70
N VAL A 79 3.29 -1.42 -9.16
CA VAL A 79 3.04 -2.78 -9.63
C VAL A 79 2.47 -3.66 -8.51
N GLU A 80 3.14 -3.70 -7.37
CA GLU A 80 2.68 -4.48 -6.21
C GLU A 80 1.30 -4.00 -5.73
N MET A 81 1.11 -2.69 -5.59
CA MET A 81 -0.18 -2.13 -5.15
C MET A 81 -1.30 -2.52 -6.12
N PHE A 82 -1.05 -2.51 -7.43
CA PHE A 82 -2.00 -2.97 -8.43
C PHE A 82 -2.32 -4.46 -8.29
N VAL A 83 -1.31 -5.32 -8.10
CA VAL A 83 -1.51 -6.76 -7.85
C VAL A 83 -2.36 -6.99 -6.61
N MET A 84 -2.15 -6.19 -5.56
CA MET A 84 -2.95 -6.16 -4.32
C MET A 84 -4.36 -5.56 -4.49
N GLY A 85 -4.75 -5.23 -5.72
CA GLY A 85 -6.08 -4.76 -6.08
C GLY A 85 -6.31 -3.27 -5.82
N ILE A 86 -5.24 -2.46 -5.69
CA ILE A 86 -5.38 -1.02 -5.69
C ILE A 86 -5.67 -0.56 -7.12
N ARG A 87 -6.78 0.15 -7.29
CA ARG A 87 -7.13 0.74 -8.58
C ARG A 87 -6.29 1.99 -8.83
N VAL A 88 -5.50 1.97 -9.89
CA VAL A 88 -4.66 3.10 -10.33
C VAL A 88 -5.14 3.56 -11.72
N PRO A 89 -5.88 4.67 -11.85
CA PRO A 89 -6.37 5.14 -13.14
C PRO A 89 -5.26 5.82 -13.95
N PHE A 90 -5.29 5.65 -15.27
CA PHE A 90 -4.56 6.53 -16.19
C PHE A 90 -5.32 7.86 -16.27
N ARG A 91 -4.65 8.96 -15.93
CA ARG A 91 -5.20 10.32 -15.91
C ARG A 91 -4.19 11.27 -16.55
#